data_AF-A0A1V5Y956-F1
#
_entry.id   AF-A0A1V5Y956-F1
#
_cell.length_a   1.000
_cell.length_b   1.000
_cell.length_c   1.000
_cell.angle_alpha   90.00
_cell.angle_beta   90.00
_cell.angle_gamma   90.00
#
_symmetry.space_group_name_H-M   'P 1'
#
loop_
_entity.id
_entity.type
_entity.pdbx_description
1 polymer ?
#
loop_
_entity_poly.entity_id
_entity_poly.type
_entity_poly.pdbx_seq_one_letter_code
_entity_poly.pdbx_strand_id
1 'polypeptide(L)'
;MTEHDKVRFETVKFMRGKYRLDEVAGMYYDIPCLKFRQGKKTIVSINLYDDHYDFQIVLGKAEREKFEAVKHEFPLEIQELYDRERTLHDGKWLLIRVADLKTLEAVKKLILIKKKPNRSLFQKKMPCIANADIAAIYVCITPALPKNSEKCQFRI
;
A
#
# COMPACT_ATOMS: atom_id res chain seq x y z
N MET A 1 6.64 -12.37 -16.06
CA MET A 1 6.05 -11.52 -15.01
C MET A 1 6.48 -10.09 -15.31
N THR A 2 5.52 -9.21 -15.57
CA THR A 2 5.82 -7.80 -15.92
C THR A 2 6.33 -7.03 -14.70
N GLU A 3 6.96 -5.87 -14.89
CA GLU A 3 7.33 -5.00 -13.76
C GLU A 3 6.09 -4.57 -12.96
N HIS A 4 5.00 -4.28 -13.66
CA HIS A 4 3.71 -3.98 -13.06
C HIS A 4 3.22 -5.12 -12.12
N ASP A 5 3.30 -6.39 -12.57
CA ASP A 5 2.95 -7.55 -11.74
C ASP A 5 3.85 -7.70 -10.51
N LYS A 6 5.15 -7.42 -10.66
CA LYS A 6 6.11 -7.46 -9.54
C LYS A 6 5.77 -6.40 -8.50
N VAL A 7 5.50 -5.17 -8.94
CA VAL A 7 5.08 -4.06 -8.07
C VAL A 7 3.80 -4.42 -7.34
N ARG A 8 2.80 -4.97 -8.06
CA ARG A 8 1.54 -5.46 -7.46
C ARG A 8 1.81 -6.49 -6.37
N PHE A 9 2.55 -7.54 -6.70
CA PHE A 9 2.85 -8.64 -5.80
C PHE A 9 3.59 -8.16 -4.55
N GLU A 10 4.65 -7.37 -4.71
CA GLU A 10 5.45 -6.85 -3.60
C GLU A 10 4.69 -5.83 -2.74
N THR A 11 3.80 -5.05 -3.34
CA THR A 11 2.90 -4.14 -2.61
C THR A 11 1.96 -4.93 -1.70
N VAL A 12 1.26 -5.93 -2.25
CA VAL A 12 0.31 -6.75 -1.49
C VAL A 12 1.04 -7.51 -0.37
N LYS A 13 2.18 -8.13 -0.68
CA LYS A 13 3.03 -8.83 0.27
C LYS A 13 3.49 -7.92 1.41
N PHE A 14 3.95 -6.70 1.10
CA PHE A 14 4.39 -5.74 2.11
C PHE A 14 3.22 -5.28 2.99
N MET A 15 2.12 -4.82 2.38
CA MET A 15 0.99 -4.24 3.11
C MET A 15 0.31 -5.29 3.99
N ARG A 16 -0.06 -6.44 3.42
CA ARG A 16 -0.72 -7.51 4.16
C ARG A 16 0.24 -8.23 5.12
N GLY A 17 1.53 -8.29 4.80
CA GLY A 17 2.54 -8.96 5.63
C GLY A 17 2.94 -8.18 6.89
N LYS A 18 3.03 -6.84 6.81
CA LYS A 18 3.46 -5.99 7.94
C LYS A 18 2.32 -5.34 8.71
N TYR A 19 1.13 -5.26 8.11
CA TYR A 19 0.03 -4.51 8.69
C TYR A 19 -1.26 -5.33 8.80
N ARG A 20 -2.04 -5.01 9.84
CA ARG A 20 -3.46 -5.34 9.99
C ARG A 20 -4.22 -4.03 9.77
N LEU A 21 -4.75 -3.85 8.57
CA LEU A 21 -5.46 -2.65 8.11
C LEU A 21 -6.72 -3.08 7.37
N ASP A 22 -7.73 -2.21 7.39
CA ASP A 22 -8.95 -2.38 6.62
C ASP A 22 -8.66 -2.04 5.16
N GLU A 23 -9.08 -2.92 4.25
CA GLU A 23 -8.97 -2.73 2.80
C GLU A 23 -10.32 -2.26 2.26
N VAL A 24 -10.37 -1.04 1.73
CA VAL A 24 -11.60 -0.45 1.18
C VAL A 24 -11.38 -0.15 -0.30
N ALA A 25 -12.05 -0.90 -1.17
CA ALA A 25 -12.09 -0.63 -2.59
C ALA A 25 -13.06 0.53 -2.88
N GLY A 26 -12.77 1.31 -3.91
CA GLY A 26 -13.61 2.41 -4.38
C GLY A 26 -13.15 2.94 -5.74
N MET A 27 -13.67 4.11 -6.10
CA MET A 27 -13.29 4.83 -7.32
C MET A 27 -12.80 6.23 -6.97
N TYR A 28 -11.83 6.73 -7.72
CA TYR A 28 -11.36 8.12 -7.68
C TYR A 28 -11.34 8.65 -9.11
N TYR A 29 -12.30 9.52 -9.47
CA TYR A 29 -12.50 9.98 -10.85
C TYR A 29 -12.52 8.82 -11.86
N ASP A 30 -13.40 7.84 -11.63
CA ASP A 30 -13.56 6.61 -12.43
C ASP A 30 -12.34 5.66 -12.47
N ILE A 31 -11.29 5.97 -11.71
CA ILE A 31 -10.12 5.10 -11.57
C ILE A 31 -10.32 4.19 -10.35
N PRO A 32 -10.21 2.86 -10.51
CA PRO A 32 -10.26 1.95 -9.38
C PRO A 32 -9.19 2.30 -8.35
N CYS A 33 -9.57 2.36 -7.07
CA CYS A 33 -8.63 2.62 -5.98
C CYS A 33 -8.84 1.65 -4.81
N LEU A 34 -7.73 1.33 -4.14
CA LEU A 34 -7.70 0.54 -2.92
C LEU A 34 -7.11 1.37 -1.78
N LYS A 35 -7.86 1.54 -0.70
CA LYS A 35 -7.44 2.31 0.48
C LYS A 35 -7.14 1.36 1.63
N PHE A 36 -5.95 1.48 2.20
CA PHE A 36 -5.57 0.80 3.44
C PHE A 36 -5.79 1.74 4.63
N ARG A 37 -6.67 1.35 5.54
CA ARG A 37 -7.15 2.21 6.63
C ARG A 37 -6.93 1.59 8.00
N GLN A 38 -6.84 2.44 9.01
CA GLN A 38 -6.96 2.05 10.41
C GLN A 38 -8.06 2.89 11.05
N GLY A 39 -9.25 2.30 11.20
CA GLY A 39 -10.44 3.05 11.60
C GLY A 39 -10.71 4.19 10.62
N LYS A 40 -10.81 5.42 11.12
CA LYS A 40 -11.09 6.60 10.27
C LYS A 40 -9.88 7.07 9.44
N LYS A 41 -8.65 6.72 9.84
CA LYS A 41 -7.41 7.22 9.22
C LYS A 41 -7.00 6.37 8.02
N THR A 42 -6.81 6.99 6.87
CA THR A 42 -6.17 6.35 5.70
C THR A 42 -4.66 6.36 5.87
N ILE A 43 -4.03 5.20 5.70
CA ILE A 43 -2.57 5.05 5.73
C ILE A 43 -2.00 5.30 4.34
N VAL A 44 -2.61 4.69 3.32
CA VAL A 44 -2.26 4.87 1.91
C VAL A 44 -3.49 4.59 1.04
N SER A 45 -3.66 5.39 -0.01
CA SER A 45 -4.59 5.09 -1.11
C SER A 45 -3.78 4.73 -2.34
N ILE A 46 -4.21 3.71 -3.08
CA ILE A 46 -3.53 3.25 -4.30
C ILE A 46 -4.52 3.31 -5.44
N ASN A 47 -4.28 4.14 -6.45
CA ASN A 47 -5.03 4.12 -7.69
C ASN A 47 -4.42 3.07 -8.63
N LEU A 48 -5.26 2.28 -9.27
CA LEU A 48 -4.88 1.14 -10.08
C LEU A 48 -5.02 1.52 -11.56
N TYR A 49 -3.89 1.66 -12.26
CA TYR A 49 -3.85 1.83 -13.71
C TYR A 49 -3.28 0.56 -14.36
N ASP A 50 -3.38 0.43 -15.67
CA ASP A 50 -2.94 -0.77 -16.39
C ASP A 50 -1.41 -0.94 -16.42
N ASP A 51 -0.66 0.17 -16.39
CA ASP A 51 0.80 0.18 -16.51
C ASP A 51 1.52 0.58 -15.21
N HIS A 52 0.82 1.15 -14.23
CA HIS A 52 1.41 1.65 -12.99
C HIS A 52 0.40 1.73 -11.83
N TYR A 53 0.88 2.14 -10.66
CA TYR A 53 0.07 2.43 -9.50
C TYR A 53 0.42 3.81 -8.94
N ASP A 54 -0.59 4.62 -8.62
CA ASP A 54 -0.34 5.88 -7.92
C ASP A 54 -0.61 5.72 -6.44
N PHE A 55 0.42 5.96 -5.63
CA PHE A 55 0.35 5.89 -4.18
C PHE A 55 0.15 7.30 -3.61
N GLN A 56 -0.97 7.51 -2.95
CA GLN A 56 -1.26 8.73 -2.21
C GLN A 56 -1.01 8.53 -0.72
N ILE A 57 -0.10 9.32 -0.16
CA ILE A 57 0.25 9.33 1.26
C ILE A 57 0.15 10.75 1.79
N VAL A 58 -0.58 10.94 2.87
CA VAL A 58 -0.70 12.25 3.55
C VAL A 58 0.14 12.23 4.81
N LEU A 59 1.15 13.11 4.89
CA LEU A 59 2.02 13.25 6.06
C LEU A 59 1.55 14.42 6.94
N GLY A 60 1.07 14.12 8.14
CA GLY A 60 0.78 15.10 9.17
C GLY A 60 2.07 15.63 9.83
N LYS A 61 1.95 16.60 10.74
CA LYS A 61 3.10 17.28 11.36
C LYS A 61 4.19 16.33 11.89
N ALA A 62 3.82 15.39 12.77
CA ALA A 62 4.78 14.45 13.37
C ALA A 62 5.37 13.43 12.37
N GLU A 63 4.70 13.18 11.24
CA GLU A 63 5.18 12.29 10.19
C GLU A 63 6.15 13.04 9.26
N ARG A 64 5.88 14.34 9.01
CA ARG A 64 6.77 15.26 8.28
C ARG A 64 8.09 15.49 8.99
N GLU A 65 8.07 15.77 10.30
CA GLU A 65 9.29 15.94 11.09
C GLU A 65 10.22 14.71 11.00
N LYS A 66 9.63 13.50 11.00
CA LYS A 66 10.39 12.25 10.81
C LYS A 66 10.92 12.10 9.39
N PHE A 67 10.12 12.44 8.39
CA PHE A 67 10.56 12.40 7.00
C PHE A 67 11.70 13.37 6.75
N GLU A 68 11.59 14.61 7.22
CA GLU A 68 12.59 15.66 7.07
C GLU A 68 13.95 15.25 7.67
N ALA A 69 13.96 14.54 8.80
CA ALA A 69 15.19 14.03 9.42
C ALA A 69 15.95 13.00 8.55
N VAL A 70 15.25 12.23 7.71
CA VAL A 70 15.85 11.19 6.84
C VAL A 70 15.67 11.50 5.35
N LYS A 71 15.26 12.72 5.00
CA LYS A 71 14.88 13.11 3.63
C LYS A 71 16.00 12.85 2.63
N HIS A 72 17.25 13.09 3.03
CA HIS A 72 18.45 12.88 2.22
C HIS A 72 18.67 11.40 1.80
N GLU A 73 18.02 10.44 2.46
CA GLU A 73 18.07 9.01 2.12
C GLU A 73 17.05 8.59 1.03
N PHE A 74 16.15 9.50 0.64
CA PHE A 74 15.15 9.25 -0.40
C PHE A 74 15.66 9.63 -1.79
N PRO A 75 15.14 9.03 -2.87
CA PRO A 75 15.41 9.48 -4.23
C PRO A 75 15.08 10.97 -4.41
N LEU A 76 15.86 11.66 -5.24
CA LEU A 76 15.74 13.10 -5.46
C LEU A 76 14.32 13.50 -5.89
N GLU A 77 13.67 12.66 -6.70
CA GLU A 77 12.31 12.87 -7.18
C GLU A 77 11.28 12.95 -6.04
N ILE A 78 11.47 12.16 -4.97
CA ILE A 78 10.61 12.20 -3.78
C ILE A 78 10.93 13.43 -2.92
N GLN A 79 12.20 13.81 -2.83
CA GLN A 79 12.63 15.01 -2.11
C GLN A 79 12.03 16.27 -2.75
N GLU A 80 12.15 16.40 -4.07
CA GLU A 80 11.62 17.51 -4.85
C GLU A 80 10.09 17.55 -4.83
N LEU A 81 9.42 16.40 -4.94
CA LEU A 81 7.97 16.29 -4.75
C LEU A 81 7.59 16.85 -3.37
N TYR A 82 8.25 16.42 -2.31
CA TYR A 82 7.95 16.88 -0.96
C TYR A 82 8.12 18.39 -0.80
N ASP A 83 9.17 18.98 -1.38
CA ASP A 83 9.43 20.42 -1.29
C ASP A 83 8.42 21.25 -2.08
N ARG A 84 8.01 20.75 -3.25
CA ARG A 84 7.04 21.41 -4.12
C ARG A 84 5.63 21.39 -3.53
N GLU A 85 5.22 20.28 -2.91
CA GLU A 85 3.84 20.11 -2.44
C GLU A 85 3.52 21.02 -1.25
N ARG A 86 2.33 21.61 -1.24
CA ARG A 86 1.89 22.47 -0.13
C ARG A 86 1.44 21.62 1.06
N THR A 87 1.66 22.12 2.27
CA THR A 87 1.08 21.51 3.47
C THR A 87 -0.34 22.04 3.66
N LEU A 88 -1.32 21.16 3.60
CA LEU A 88 -2.74 21.45 3.85
C LEU A 88 -3.09 21.23 5.33
N HIS A 89 -4.33 21.52 5.70
CA HIS A 89 -4.82 21.42 7.07
C HIS A 89 -4.72 20.01 7.66
N ASP A 90 -4.84 18.98 6.82
CA ASP A 90 -4.76 17.56 7.19
C ASP A 90 -3.37 16.95 7.00
N GLY A 91 -2.46 17.68 6.35
CA GLY A 91 -1.07 17.29 6.13
C GLY A 91 -0.55 17.68 4.74
N LYS A 92 0.65 17.20 4.42
CA LYS A 92 1.22 17.33 3.08
C LYS A 92 0.90 16.08 2.29
N TRP A 93 0.27 16.26 1.13
CA TRP A 93 -0.18 15.18 0.27
C TRP A 93 0.91 14.86 -0.75
N LEU A 94 1.33 13.60 -0.80
CA LEU A 94 2.29 13.11 -1.79
C LEU A 94 1.57 12.10 -2.66
N LEU A 95 1.47 12.38 -3.96
CA LEU A 95 1.00 11.43 -4.98
C LEU A 95 2.21 10.96 -5.78
N ILE A 96 2.52 9.67 -5.68
CA ILE A 96 3.74 9.09 -6.24
C ILE A 96 3.36 8.02 -7.25
N ARG A 97 3.78 8.23 -8.50
CA ARG A 97 3.68 7.21 -9.55
C ARG A 97 4.70 6.11 -9.31
N VAL A 98 4.23 4.87 -9.18
CA VAL A 98 5.05 3.68 -8.96
C VAL A 98 4.91 2.73 -10.15
N ALA A 99 5.93 2.74 -11.01
CA ALA A 99 6.02 1.87 -12.19
C ALA A 99 7.09 0.76 -12.04
N ASP A 100 7.96 0.86 -11.02
CA ASP A 100 9.07 -0.06 -10.80
C ASP A 100 9.31 -0.35 -9.30
N LEU A 101 10.12 -1.37 -9.03
CA LEU A 101 10.44 -1.78 -7.66
C LEU A 101 11.31 -0.77 -6.90
N LYS A 102 12.16 0.01 -7.59
CA LYS A 102 13.02 1.01 -6.96
C LYS A 102 12.18 2.11 -6.31
N THR A 103 11.19 2.61 -7.04
CA THR A 103 10.23 3.61 -6.56
C THR A 103 9.34 3.02 -5.46
N LEU A 104 8.92 1.75 -5.61
CA LEU A 104 8.16 1.06 -4.57
C LEU A 104 8.92 0.98 -3.24
N GLU A 105 10.23 0.73 -3.24
CA GLU A 105 11.03 0.71 -2.01
C GLU A 105 11.06 2.08 -1.30
N ALA A 106 11.14 3.18 -2.05
CA ALA A 106 11.01 4.52 -1.48
C ALA A 106 9.61 4.73 -0.87
N VAL A 107 8.54 4.31 -1.56
CA VAL A 107 7.16 4.39 -1.06
C VAL A 107 6.97 3.53 0.20
N LYS A 108 7.54 2.33 0.26
CA LYS A 108 7.51 1.47 1.46
C LYS A 108 8.15 2.17 2.67
N LYS A 109 9.27 2.89 2.49
CA LYS A 109 9.87 3.71 3.56
C LYS A 109 8.94 4.83 4.02
N LEU A 110 8.25 5.52 3.10
CA LEU A 110 7.24 6.53 3.46
C LEU A 110 6.09 5.92 4.28
N ILE A 111 5.59 4.74 3.88
CA ILE A 111 4.52 4.05 4.62
C ILE A 111 4.98 3.68 6.04
N LEU A 112 6.23 3.25 6.22
CA LEU A 112 6.80 2.96 7.54
C LEU A 112 6.87 4.20 8.43
N ILE A 113 7.20 5.37 7.85
CA ILE A 113 7.16 6.66 8.56
C ILE A 113 5.71 7.00 8.94
N LYS A 114 4.79 6.85 7.98
CA LYS A 114 3.36 7.14 8.16
C LYS A 114 2.71 6.27 9.23
N LYS A 115 3.08 4.99 9.28
CA LYS A 115 2.53 4.02 10.22
C LYS A 115 3.56 2.96 10.56
N LYS A 116 3.83 2.79 11.85
CA LYS A 116 4.59 1.63 12.34
C LYS A 116 3.82 0.33 12.06
N PRO A 117 4.49 -0.75 11.59
CA PRO A 117 3.91 -2.08 11.46
C PRO A 117 3.18 -2.50 12.74
N ASN A 118 2.00 -3.08 12.59
CA ASN A 118 1.14 -3.54 13.69
C ASN A 118 0.77 -5.02 13.56
N ARG A 119 1.33 -5.72 12.58
CA ARG A 119 1.33 -7.17 12.55
C ARG A 119 2.61 -7.63 13.24
N SER A 120 2.46 -8.34 14.36
CA SER A 120 3.56 -9.12 14.92
C SER A 120 4.03 -10.09 13.83
N LEU A 121 5.24 -9.87 13.33
CA LEU A 121 6.00 -10.94 12.69
C LEU A 121 6.36 -11.85 13.85
N PHE A 122 5.48 -12.80 14.20
CA PHE A 122 5.91 -13.91 15.05
C PHE A 122 7.13 -14.48 14.34
N GLN A 123 8.32 -14.26 14.91
CA GLN A 123 9.53 -14.97 14.55
C GLN A 123 9.31 -16.44 14.94
N LYS A 124 8.47 -17.15 14.18
CA LYS A 124 8.63 -18.59 14.11
C LYS A 124 9.96 -18.75 13.40
N LYS A 125 11.02 -19.09 14.16
CA LYS A 125 12.11 -19.91 13.63
C LYS A 125 11.43 -20.98 12.79
N MET A 126 11.51 -20.88 11.47
CA MET A 126 11.17 -21.99 10.61
C MET A 126 12.29 -23.00 10.85
N PRO A 127 12.03 -24.20 11.39
CA PRO A 127 12.97 -25.29 11.18
C PRO A 127 13.10 -25.46 9.66
N CYS A 128 14.33 -25.71 9.20
CA CYS A 128 14.65 -25.88 7.80
C CYS A 128 13.65 -26.85 7.14
N ILE A 129 12.78 -26.36 6.26
CA ILE A 129 11.93 -27.21 5.44
C ILE A 129 12.47 -27.12 4.02
N ALA A 130 13.00 -28.25 3.56
CA ALA A 130 13.51 -28.45 2.22
C ALA A 130 12.39 -28.35 1.17
N ASN A 131 12.63 -27.59 0.11
CA ASN A 131 12.22 -27.76 -1.30
C ASN A 131 10.91 -28.49 -1.66
N ALA A 132 9.83 -28.29 -0.91
CA ALA A 132 8.47 -28.55 -1.38
C ALA A 132 7.56 -27.43 -0.86
N ASP A 133 6.50 -27.11 -1.60
CA ASP A 133 5.43 -26.16 -1.23
C ASP A 133 5.48 -24.73 -1.80
N ILE A 134 6.04 -24.56 -3.01
CA ILE A 134 5.72 -23.37 -3.84
C ILE A 134 4.21 -23.30 -4.18
N ALA A 135 3.50 -24.44 -4.18
CA ALA A 135 2.07 -24.51 -4.46
C ALA A 135 1.18 -23.84 -3.38
N ALA A 136 1.61 -23.79 -2.12
CA ALA A 136 0.81 -23.24 -1.02
C ALA A 136 0.75 -21.70 -1.03
N ILE A 137 1.74 -21.02 -1.62
CA ILE A 137 1.76 -19.56 -1.73
C ILE A 137 0.75 -19.08 -2.80
N TYR A 138 0.48 -19.90 -3.82
CA TYR A 138 -0.37 -19.52 -4.95
C TYR A 138 -1.86 -19.42 -4.60
N VAL A 139 -2.31 -20.13 -3.56
CA VAL A 139 -3.73 -20.15 -3.14
C VAL A 139 -4.18 -18.80 -2.54
N CYS A 140 -3.26 -17.96 -2.06
CA CYS A 140 -3.58 -16.67 -1.44
C CYS A 140 -3.64 -15.47 -2.42
N ILE A 141 -3.50 -15.71 -3.73
CA ILE A 141 -3.38 -14.63 -4.75
C ILE A 141 -4.66 -14.46 -5.59
N THR A 142 -5.66 -15.35 -5.50
CA THR A 142 -6.94 -15.15 -6.20
C THR A 142 -7.91 -14.33 -5.34
N PRO A 143 -8.47 -13.21 -5.85
CA PRO A 143 -9.70 -12.69 -5.28
C PRO A 143 -10.83 -13.62 -5.75
N ALA A 144 -11.44 -14.35 -4.82
CA ALA A 144 -12.80 -14.81 -5.05
C ALA A 144 -13.70 -13.57 -5.14
N LEU A 145 -13.96 -13.11 -6.36
CA LEU A 145 -15.09 -12.22 -6.63
C LEU A 145 -16.37 -12.94 -6.13
N PRO A 146 -17.21 -12.30 -5.31
CA PRO A 146 -18.49 -12.90 -4.96
C PRO A 146 -19.37 -12.96 -6.21
N LYS A 147 -19.62 -14.18 -6.70
CA LYS A 147 -20.76 -14.48 -7.55
C LYS A 147 -22.01 -14.52 -6.67
N ASN A 148 -22.75 -13.42 -6.61
CA ASN A 148 -24.22 -13.38 -6.63
C ASN A 148 -24.73 -11.99 -6.25
N SER A 149 -24.99 -11.17 -7.27
CA SER A 149 -26.12 -10.26 -7.24
C SER A 149 -27.38 -11.05 -7.60
N GLU A 150 -28.00 -11.70 -6.63
CA GLU A 150 -29.37 -12.19 -6.78
C GLU A 150 -30.06 -12.31 -5.41
N LYS A 151 -31.22 -11.66 -5.30
CA LYS A 151 -32.26 -11.75 -4.26
C LYS A 151 -32.04 -10.98 -2.95
N CYS A 152 -32.13 -9.65 -3.04
CA CYS A 152 -32.93 -8.89 -2.07
C CYS A 152 -34.38 -8.91 -2.56
N GLN A 153 -35.18 -9.87 -2.08
CA GLN A 153 -36.64 -9.83 -2.15
C GLN A 153 -37.21 -10.00 -0.74
N PHE A 154 -37.86 -8.92 -0.30
CA PHE A 154 -38.95 -8.81 0.67
C PHE A 154 -38.85 -9.47 2.05
N ARG A 155 -38.85 -8.60 3.06
CA ARG A 155 -39.78 -8.71 4.19
C ARG A 155 -40.20 -7.31 4.65
N ILE A 156 -41.40 -6.91 4.25
CA ILE A 156 -42.32 -6.10 5.05
C ILE A 156 -43.51 -7.02 5.29
#